data_AF-A0A6G3WVG6-F1
#
_entry.id   AF-A0A6G3WVG6-F1
#
_cell.length_a   1.000
_cell.length_b   1.000
_cell.length_c   1.000
_cell.angle_alpha   90.00
_cell.angle_beta   90.00
_cell.angle_gamma   90.00
#
_symmetry.space_group_name_H-M   'P 1'
#
loop_
_entity.id
_entity.type
_entity.pdbx_description
1 polymer ?
#
loop_
_entity_poly.entity_id
_entity_poly.type
_entity_poly.pdbx_seq_one_letter_code
_entity_poly.pdbx_strand_id
1 'polypeptide(L)'
;MPRTDRFLDIRRDPHSDELLARGGDSEAHSILQRAGFVAVVRVHETYHRAPTGLAEDDESRLATDAVARLRAAGYHVDCDADFDTDSRPASYLPLGSSVAHVAERLREAATTGEAADALTELTAARDGVLAALEEVLTATADFHDGLGQAADPYIARRLRYLADEHLRVIRTDLSETRNQLADRHAPHPGRSTCTGEVPSTEQERSAVCACPPPPRTLPAPPPSMAAGLRR
;
A
#
# COMPACT_ATOMS: atom_id res chain seq x y z
N MET A 1 -10.27 15.49 12.56
CA MET A 1 -10.29 16.02 11.18
C MET A 1 -11.68 15.75 10.62
N PRO A 2 -12.39 16.76 10.07
CA PRO A 2 -13.74 16.56 9.56
C PRO A 2 -13.70 15.66 8.31
N ARG A 3 -14.67 14.75 8.18
CA ARG A 3 -14.82 13.75 7.11
C ARG A 3 -15.34 14.37 5.80
N THR A 4 -14.68 15.41 5.31
CA THR A 4 -15.17 16.14 4.13
C THR A 4 -15.02 15.35 2.83
N ASP A 5 -14.15 14.34 2.79
CA ASP A 5 -13.82 13.57 1.57
C ASP A 5 -14.63 12.27 1.40
N ARG A 6 -15.71 12.07 2.17
CA ARG A 6 -16.56 10.87 2.06
C ARG A 6 -17.77 11.01 1.15
N PHE A 7 -17.77 12.00 0.28
CA PHE A 7 -18.83 12.25 -0.70
C PHE A 7 -18.34 11.84 -2.09
N LEU A 8 -19.17 11.07 -2.79
CA LEU A 8 -18.98 10.68 -4.18
C LEU A 8 -20.23 10.97 -4.99
N ASP A 9 -20.01 11.26 -6.27
CA ASP A 9 -21.04 11.46 -7.28
C ASP A 9 -20.83 10.42 -8.39
N ILE A 10 -21.83 9.56 -8.65
CA ILE A 10 -21.79 8.51 -9.68
C ILE A 10 -22.99 8.64 -10.61
N ARG A 11 -22.78 9.20 -11.80
CA ARG A 11 -23.86 9.56 -12.73
C ARG A 11 -23.42 9.44 -14.18
N ARG A 12 -24.40 9.37 -15.09
CA ARG A 12 -24.15 9.56 -16.52
C ARG A 12 -23.94 11.04 -16.81
N ASP A 13 -22.87 11.36 -17.52
CA ASP A 13 -22.57 12.74 -17.90
C ASP A 13 -23.61 13.23 -18.92
N PRO A 14 -24.31 14.35 -18.67
CA PRO A 14 -25.38 14.81 -19.57
C PRO A 14 -24.91 15.19 -20.97
N HIS A 15 -23.61 15.41 -21.18
CA HIS A 15 -23.06 15.86 -22.45
C HIS A 15 -22.42 14.74 -23.26
N SER A 16 -21.79 13.76 -22.60
CA SER A 16 -21.13 12.64 -23.26
C SER A 16 -21.83 11.29 -23.07
N ASP A 17 -22.84 11.21 -22.21
CA ASP A 17 -23.50 9.97 -21.77
C ASP A 17 -22.54 8.96 -21.10
N GLU A 18 -21.31 9.38 -20.81
CA GLU A 18 -20.32 8.54 -20.14
C GLU A 18 -20.69 8.38 -18.66
N LEU A 19 -20.65 7.14 -18.16
CA LEU A 19 -20.75 6.88 -16.74
C LEU A 19 -19.48 7.33 -16.01
N LEU A 20 -19.62 8.33 -15.14
CA LEU A 20 -18.52 8.95 -14.40
C LEU A 20 -18.73 8.84 -12.89
N ALA A 21 -17.62 8.66 -12.17
CA ALA A 21 -17.54 8.72 -10.72
C ALA A 21 -16.52 9.77 -10.28
N ARG A 22 -16.96 10.74 -9.47
CA ARG A 22 -16.16 11.90 -9.03
C ARG A 22 -16.15 12.00 -7.50
N GLY A 23 -15.09 12.61 -6.96
CA GLY A 23 -14.91 12.79 -5.53
C GLY A 23 -14.30 11.57 -4.83
N GLY A 24 -14.41 11.56 -3.50
CA GLY A 24 -13.80 10.56 -2.64
C GLY A 24 -12.30 10.78 -2.39
N ASP A 25 -11.74 9.89 -1.56
CA ASP A 25 -10.32 9.80 -1.24
C ASP A 25 -9.66 8.60 -1.94
N SER A 26 -8.40 8.30 -1.59
CA SER A 26 -7.65 7.18 -2.19
C SER A 26 -8.27 5.81 -1.93
N GLU A 27 -8.98 5.64 -0.81
CA GLU A 27 -9.73 4.42 -0.51
C GLU A 27 -10.94 4.30 -1.45
N ALA A 28 -11.71 5.38 -1.63
CA ALA A 28 -12.82 5.40 -2.57
C ALA A 28 -12.38 5.12 -4.02
N HIS A 29 -11.26 5.72 -4.46
CA HIS A 29 -10.68 5.43 -5.77
C HIS A 29 -10.28 3.96 -5.93
N SER A 30 -9.75 3.33 -4.87
CA SER A 30 -9.42 1.91 -4.88
C SER A 30 -10.67 1.02 -4.96
N ILE A 31 -11.77 1.42 -4.33
CA ILE A 31 -13.06 0.72 -4.40
C ILE A 31 -13.62 0.82 -5.82
N LEU A 32 -13.60 2.01 -6.44
CA LEU A 32 -14.06 2.24 -7.81
C LEU A 32 -13.29 1.37 -8.82
N GLN A 33 -11.96 1.33 -8.73
CA GLN A 33 -11.14 0.47 -9.60
C GLN A 33 -11.48 -1.02 -9.45
N ARG A 34 -11.76 -1.48 -8.22
CA ARG A 34 -12.18 -2.87 -7.96
C ARG A 34 -13.57 -3.19 -8.46
N ALA A 35 -14.45 -2.19 -8.52
CA ALA A 35 -15.77 -2.31 -9.17
C ALA A 35 -15.68 -2.31 -10.71
N GLY A 36 -14.50 -2.02 -11.28
CA GLY A 36 -14.24 -2.05 -12.71
C GLY A 36 -14.13 -0.67 -13.38
N PHE A 37 -14.20 0.42 -12.61
CA PHE A 37 -13.98 1.75 -13.17
C PHE A 37 -12.50 1.95 -13.57
N VAL A 38 -12.29 2.79 -14.58
CA VAL A 38 -10.98 3.22 -15.06
C VAL A 38 -10.70 4.63 -14.56
N ALA A 39 -9.59 4.81 -13.84
CA ALA A 39 -9.15 6.11 -13.35
C ALA A 39 -8.64 7.00 -14.50
N VAL A 40 -9.07 8.26 -14.49
CA VAL A 40 -8.57 9.33 -15.34
C VAL A 40 -7.92 10.39 -14.45
N VAL A 41 -6.60 10.49 -14.55
CA VAL A 41 -5.80 11.43 -13.76
C VAL A 41 -5.47 12.64 -14.62
N ARG A 42 -5.94 13.82 -14.18
CA ARG A 42 -5.63 15.12 -14.75
C ARG A 42 -4.86 15.96 -13.74
N VAL A 43 -4.25 17.06 -14.20
CA VAL A 43 -3.41 17.94 -13.37
C VAL A 43 -4.14 18.46 -12.12
N HIS A 44 -5.46 18.64 -12.20
CA HIS A 44 -6.27 19.24 -11.13
C HIS A 44 -7.35 18.32 -10.55
N GLU A 45 -7.52 17.12 -11.10
CA GLU A 45 -8.59 16.22 -10.68
C GLU A 45 -8.25 14.76 -11.01
N THR A 46 -8.73 13.86 -10.17
CA THR A 46 -8.83 12.43 -10.50
C THR A 46 -10.29 12.05 -10.47
N TYR A 47 -10.79 11.54 -11.58
CA TYR A 47 -12.13 10.97 -11.68
C TYR A 47 -12.05 9.58 -12.29
N HIS A 48 -13.17 8.88 -12.29
CA HIS A 48 -13.26 7.51 -12.76
C HIS A 48 -14.35 7.44 -13.82
N ARG A 49 -14.14 6.62 -14.86
CA ARG A 49 -15.14 6.36 -15.91
C ARG A 49 -15.37 4.87 -16.11
N ALA A 50 -16.52 4.51 -16.67
CA ALA A 50 -16.72 3.15 -17.17
C ALA A 50 -15.68 2.80 -18.26
N PRO A 51 -15.26 1.53 -18.38
CA PRO A 51 -14.54 1.03 -19.54
C PRO A 51 -15.25 1.37 -20.86
N THR A 52 -14.49 1.74 -21.89
CA THR A 52 -15.05 2.07 -23.20
C THR A 52 -15.61 0.82 -23.88
N GLY A 53 -16.77 0.93 -24.54
CA GLY A 53 -17.37 -0.16 -25.32
C GLY A 53 -18.19 -1.16 -24.51
N LEU A 54 -18.53 -0.83 -23.25
CA LEU A 54 -19.53 -1.57 -22.49
C LEU A 54 -20.94 -1.30 -23.03
N ALA A 55 -21.81 -2.29 -22.93
CA ALA A 55 -23.23 -2.08 -23.16
C ALA A 55 -23.85 -1.30 -21.98
N GLU A 56 -24.93 -0.57 -22.23
CA GLU A 56 -25.59 0.26 -21.21
C GLU A 56 -25.99 -0.54 -19.96
N ASP A 57 -26.55 -1.75 -20.14
CA ASP A 57 -26.89 -2.65 -19.04
C ASP A 57 -25.66 -3.05 -18.20
N ASP A 58 -24.51 -3.25 -18.84
CA ASP A 58 -23.27 -3.61 -18.17
C ASP A 58 -22.70 -2.43 -17.37
N GLU A 59 -22.78 -1.22 -17.94
CA GLU A 59 -22.42 0.02 -17.23
C GLU A 59 -23.32 0.27 -16.02
N SER A 60 -24.63 0.07 -16.17
CA SER A 60 -25.59 0.20 -15.06
C SER A 60 -25.29 -0.80 -13.95
N ARG A 61 -25.01 -2.08 -14.26
CA ARG A 61 -24.60 -3.07 -13.25
C ARG A 61 -23.29 -2.68 -12.56
N LEU A 62 -22.32 -2.15 -13.32
CA LEU A 62 -21.04 -1.69 -12.79
C LEU A 62 -21.22 -0.49 -11.84
N ALA A 63 -22.09 0.47 -12.20
CA ALA A 63 -22.45 1.59 -11.33
C ALA A 63 -23.13 1.11 -10.03
N THR A 64 -24.12 0.23 -10.14
CA THR A 64 -24.83 -0.33 -8.97
C THR A 64 -23.88 -1.07 -8.03
N ASP A 65 -22.95 -1.88 -8.55
CA ASP A 65 -21.94 -2.58 -7.72
C ASP A 65 -20.99 -1.59 -7.02
N ALA A 66 -20.56 -0.53 -7.71
CA ALA A 66 -19.75 0.51 -7.12
C ALA A 66 -20.48 1.27 -6.00
N VAL A 67 -21.74 1.69 -6.23
CA VAL A 67 -22.58 2.34 -5.21
C VAL A 67 -22.72 1.43 -3.99
N ALA A 68 -23.02 0.15 -4.19
CA ALA A 68 -23.16 -0.83 -3.11
C ALA A 68 -21.88 -0.94 -2.26
N ARG A 69 -20.71 -1.08 -2.90
CA ARG A 69 -19.41 -1.20 -2.22
C ARG A 69 -18.99 0.07 -1.49
N LEU A 70 -19.17 1.23 -2.10
CA LEU A 70 -18.84 2.52 -1.49
C LEU A 70 -19.72 2.77 -0.26
N ARG A 71 -21.03 2.53 -0.36
CA ARG A 71 -21.93 2.67 0.79
C ARG A 71 -21.63 1.64 1.87
N ALA A 72 -21.22 0.41 1.52
CA ALA A 72 -20.76 -0.58 2.50
C ALA A 72 -19.50 -0.13 3.26
N ALA A 73 -18.62 0.65 2.62
CA ALA A 73 -17.47 1.29 3.25
C ALA A 73 -17.82 2.60 4.01
N GLY A 74 -19.10 3.00 4.03
CA GLY A 74 -19.59 4.16 4.76
C GLY A 74 -19.38 5.50 4.05
N TYR A 75 -19.26 5.48 2.71
CA TYR A 75 -19.31 6.70 1.89
C TYR A 75 -20.75 7.13 1.63
N HIS A 76 -20.94 8.44 1.51
CA HIS A 76 -22.16 9.02 0.98
C HIS A 76 -22.03 9.12 -0.54
N VAL A 77 -22.96 8.49 -1.26
CA VAL A 77 -22.92 8.42 -2.72
C VAL A 77 -24.20 9.02 -3.26
N ASP A 78 -24.07 10.16 -3.94
CA ASP A 78 -25.10 10.71 -4.83
C ASP A 78 -24.99 9.97 -6.17
N CYS A 79 -26.11 9.47 -6.68
CA CYS A 79 -26.13 8.68 -7.91
C CYS A 79 -27.44 8.83 -8.66
N ASP A 80 -27.43 8.48 -9.95
CA ASP A 80 -28.68 8.38 -10.71
C ASP A 80 -29.59 7.29 -10.13
N ALA A 81 -30.90 7.49 -10.29
CA ALA A 81 -31.91 6.62 -9.68
C ALA A 81 -31.77 5.15 -10.10
N ASP A 82 -31.31 4.91 -11.33
CA ASP A 82 -31.12 3.57 -11.89
C ASP A 82 -29.94 2.82 -11.22
N PHE A 83 -29.04 3.54 -10.54
CA PHE A 83 -27.90 2.95 -9.84
C PHE A 83 -28.15 2.78 -8.33
N ASP A 84 -29.23 3.38 -7.82
CA ASP A 84 -29.51 3.44 -6.39
C ASP A 84 -29.80 2.04 -5.83
N THR A 85 -29.06 1.66 -4.79
CA THR A 85 -29.18 0.35 -4.17
C THR A 85 -28.86 0.34 -2.68
N ASP A 86 -29.64 -0.45 -1.95
CA ASP A 86 -29.43 -0.73 -0.52
C ASP A 86 -28.51 -1.92 -0.27
N SER A 87 -28.02 -2.59 -1.32
CA SER A 87 -27.05 -3.69 -1.18
C SER A 87 -25.77 -3.22 -0.48
N ARG A 88 -25.30 -4.00 0.49
CA ARG A 88 -24.04 -3.76 1.23
C ARG A 88 -23.21 -5.06 1.24
N PRO A 89 -22.46 -5.34 0.16
CA PRO A 89 -21.65 -6.55 0.10
C PRO A 89 -20.57 -6.55 1.17
N ALA A 90 -20.19 -7.75 1.62
CA ALA A 90 -19.09 -7.91 2.56
C ALA A 90 -17.78 -7.38 1.93
N SER A 91 -17.02 -6.61 2.70
CA SER A 91 -15.69 -6.16 2.31
C SER A 91 -14.65 -7.22 2.72
N TYR A 92 -13.81 -7.61 1.78
CA TYR A 92 -12.65 -8.46 2.03
C TYR A 92 -11.38 -7.61 2.08
N LEU A 93 -10.45 -7.99 2.95
CA LEU A 93 -9.16 -7.31 3.04
C LEU A 93 -8.40 -7.51 1.71
N PRO A 94 -7.93 -6.43 1.05
CA PRO A 94 -7.12 -6.54 -0.14
C PRO A 94 -5.82 -7.32 0.07
N LEU A 95 -5.34 -8.02 -0.96
CA LEU A 95 -3.98 -8.60 -0.98
C LEU A 95 -2.89 -7.56 -0.65
N GLY A 96 -3.07 -6.31 -1.12
CA GLY A 96 -2.17 -5.21 -0.80
C GLY A 96 -2.08 -4.89 0.70
N SER A 97 -3.13 -5.18 1.49
CA SER A 97 -3.09 -5.01 2.94
C SER A 97 -2.20 -6.05 3.62
N SER A 98 -2.13 -7.28 3.08
CA SER A 98 -1.19 -8.29 3.55
C SER A 98 0.26 -7.86 3.31
N VAL A 99 0.56 -7.26 2.15
CA VAL A 99 1.90 -6.71 1.87
C VAL A 99 2.18 -5.49 2.75
N ALA A 100 1.20 -4.61 2.97
CA ALA A 100 1.35 -3.46 3.86
C ALA A 100 1.64 -3.86 5.31
N HIS A 101 1.13 -5.01 5.76
CA HIS A 101 1.44 -5.56 7.07
C HIS A 101 2.92 -5.91 7.23
N VAL A 102 3.63 -6.27 6.15
CA VAL A 102 5.09 -6.47 6.19
C VAL A 102 5.83 -5.19 6.57
N ALA A 103 5.38 -4.04 6.04
CA ALA A 103 5.93 -2.74 6.42
C ALA A 103 5.68 -2.41 7.90
N GLU A 104 4.53 -2.82 8.45
CA GLU A 104 4.27 -2.68 9.88
C GLU A 104 5.20 -3.55 10.72
N ARG A 105 5.36 -4.83 10.35
CA ARG A 105 6.32 -5.73 11.02
C ARG A 105 7.74 -5.15 11.02
N LEU A 106 8.17 -4.52 9.92
CA LEU A 106 9.45 -3.82 9.87
C LEU A 106 9.50 -2.57 10.76
N ARG A 107 8.39 -1.85 10.92
CA ARG A 107 8.26 -0.71 11.85
C ARG A 107 8.22 -1.13 13.32
N GLU A 108 7.86 -2.37 13.60
CA GLU A 108 7.79 -2.90 14.97
C GLU A 108 9.05 -3.70 15.35
N ALA A 109 9.79 -4.25 14.37
CA ALA A 109 10.97 -5.08 14.59
C ALA A 109 11.97 -4.43 15.58
N ALA A 110 12.23 -5.12 16.68
CA ALA A 110 13.18 -4.75 17.73
C ALA A 110 14.58 -5.34 17.47
N THR A 111 14.69 -6.33 16.58
CA THR A 111 15.96 -6.95 16.21
C THR A 111 16.16 -6.98 14.69
N THR A 112 17.43 -7.07 14.29
CA THR A 112 17.81 -7.27 12.88
C THR A 112 17.31 -8.59 12.32
N GLY A 113 17.19 -9.63 13.16
CA GLY A 113 16.57 -10.90 12.80
C GLY A 113 15.08 -10.76 12.47
N GLU A 114 14.30 -10.10 13.32
CA GLU A 114 12.88 -9.83 13.05
C GLU A 114 12.67 -9.02 11.76
N ALA A 115 13.54 -8.06 11.49
CA ALA A 115 13.51 -7.30 10.25
C ALA A 115 13.84 -8.18 9.03
N ALA A 116 14.84 -9.06 9.14
CA ALA A 116 15.19 -10.01 8.09
C ALA A 116 14.07 -11.03 7.83
N ASP A 117 13.41 -11.51 8.88
CA ASP A 117 12.26 -12.41 8.79
C ASP A 117 11.08 -11.73 8.07
N ALA A 118 10.79 -10.47 8.42
CA ALA A 118 9.76 -9.71 7.71
C ALA A 118 10.12 -9.50 6.22
N LEU A 119 11.38 -9.20 5.90
CA LEU A 119 11.84 -9.07 4.50
C LEU A 119 11.82 -10.40 3.73
N THR A 120 11.81 -11.54 4.40
CA THR A 120 11.70 -12.85 3.74
C THR A 120 10.36 -13.01 3.03
N GLU A 121 9.27 -12.43 3.54
CA GLU A 121 7.96 -12.40 2.86
C GLU A 121 8.04 -11.75 1.47
N LEU A 122 8.95 -10.78 1.28
CA LEU A 122 9.16 -10.12 -0.01
C LEU A 122 10.16 -10.87 -0.89
N THR A 123 11.20 -11.44 -0.29
CA THR A 123 12.43 -11.91 -0.96
C THR A 123 12.54 -13.43 -1.09
N ALA A 124 11.63 -14.20 -0.51
CA ALA A 124 11.63 -15.66 -0.66
C ALA A 124 11.60 -16.04 -2.15
N ALA A 125 12.49 -16.94 -2.54
CA ALA A 125 12.83 -17.15 -3.94
C ALA A 125 11.67 -17.69 -4.80
N ARG A 126 10.68 -18.34 -4.19
CA ARG A 126 9.57 -19.00 -4.90
C ARG A 126 8.21 -18.42 -4.54
N ASP A 127 7.97 -18.18 -3.27
CA ASP A 127 6.67 -17.76 -2.72
C ASP A 127 6.72 -16.34 -2.12
N GLY A 128 7.82 -15.62 -2.32
CA GLY A 128 7.93 -14.22 -1.94
C GLY A 128 7.12 -13.32 -2.88
N VAL A 129 6.68 -12.17 -2.36
CA VAL A 129 5.86 -11.20 -3.11
C VAL A 129 6.50 -10.79 -4.44
N LEU A 130 7.83 -10.63 -4.49
CA LEU A 130 8.51 -10.24 -5.72
C LEU A 130 8.57 -11.38 -6.75
N ALA A 131 8.67 -12.64 -6.32
CA ALA A 131 8.57 -13.79 -7.22
C ALA A 131 7.15 -13.92 -7.79
N ALA A 132 6.13 -13.78 -6.95
CA ALA A 132 4.74 -13.79 -7.41
C ALA A 132 4.44 -12.63 -8.39
N LEU A 133 5.03 -11.45 -8.20
CA LEU A 133 4.87 -10.33 -9.13
C LEU A 133 5.53 -10.60 -10.49
N GLU A 134 6.68 -11.30 -10.52
CA GLU A 134 7.33 -11.75 -11.75
C GLU A 134 6.42 -12.70 -12.55
N GLU A 135 5.77 -13.64 -11.86
CA GLU A 135 4.79 -14.56 -12.45
C GLU A 135 3.57 -13.81 -13.02
N VAL A 136 3.04 -12.81 -12.29
CA VAL A 136 1.93 -11.98 -12.77
C VAL A 136 2.30 -11.21 -14.03
N LEU A 137 3.49 -10.60 -14.08
CA LEU A 137 3.95 -9.88 -15.27
C LEU A 137 4.12 -10.81 -16.47
N THR A 138 4.66 -12.00 -16.25
CA THR A 138 4.85 -13.02 -17.28
C THR A 138 3.51 -13.53 -17.82
N ALA A 139 2.59 -13.91 -16.93
CA ALA A 139 1.25 -14.35 -17.32
C ALA A 139 0.46 -13.25 -18.06
N THR A 140 0.64 -11.98 -17.67
CA THR A 140 0.03 -10.85 -18.38
C THR A 140 0.64 -10.67 -19.77
N ALA A 141 1.96 -10.86 -19.92
CA ALA A 141 2.62 -10.82 -21.22
C ALA A 141 2.11 -11.94 -22.14
N ASP A 142 1.97 -13.16 -21.62
CA ASP A 142 1.45 -14.30 -22.36
C ASP A 142 -0.02 -14.07 -22.79
N PHE A 143 -0.81 -13.44 -21.92
CA PHE A 143 -2.17 -13.02 -22.26
C PHE A 143 -2.19 -12.04 -23.44
N HIS A 144 -1.32 -11.03 -23.45
CA HIS A 144 -1.21 -10.09 -24.58
C HIS A 144 -0.80 -10.79 -25.87
N ASP A 145 0.16 -11.72 -25.85
CA ASP A 145 0.55 -12.46 -27.05
C ASP A 145 -0.64 -13.23 -27.70
N GLY A 146 -1.68 -13.56 -26.93
CA GLY A 146 -2.91 -14.19 -27.40
C GLY A 146 -3.98 -13.26 -27.98
N LEU A 147 -3.87 -11.94 -27.84
CA LEU A 147 -4.92 -10.97 -28.24
C LEU A 147 -4.90 -10.61 -29.75
N GLY A 148 -3.75 -10.73 -30.40
CA GLY A 148 -3.61 -10.65 -31.86
C GLY A 148 -3.67 -9.24 -32.48
N GLN A 149 -3.69 -8.15 -31.69
CA GLN A 149 -3.55 -6.78 -32.22
C GLN A 149 -2.08 -6.46 -32.50
N ALA A 150 -1.85 -5.52 -33.41
CA ALA A 150 -0.50 -5.15 -33.85
C ALA A 150 0.41 -4.64 -32.71
N ALA A 151 -0.17 -4.04 -31.66
CA ALA A 151 0.57 -3.50 -30.52
C ALA A 151 0.88 -4.57 -29.45
N ASP A 152 0.16 -5.69 -29.42
CA ASP A 152 0.24 -6.65 -28.31
C ASP A 152 1.62 -7.29 -28.14
N PRO A 153 2.33 -7.74 -29.20
CA PRO A 153 3.66 -8.33 -29.04
C PRO A 153 4.68 -7.35 -28.43
N TYR A 154 4.52 -6.05 -28.71
CA TYR A 154 5.35 -5.02 -28.10
C TYR A 154 5.05 -4.85 -26.61
N ILE A 155 3.77 -4.85 -26.23
CA ILE A 155 3.34 -4.78 -24.82
C ILE A 155 3.85 -6.00 -24.05
N ALA A 156 3.68 -7.20 -24.60
CA ALA A 156 4.16 -8.44 -23.99
C ALA A 156 5.68 -8.41 -23.76
N ARG A 157 6.46 -7.98 -24.76
CA ARG A 157 7.92 -7.83 -24.62
C ARG A 157 8.30 -6.81 -23.54
N ARG A 158 7.56 -5.70 -23.44
CA ARG A 158 7.79 -4.69 -22.40
C ARG A 158 7.50 -5.24 -21.00
N LEU A 159 6.44 -6.04 -20.82
CA LEU A 159 6.12 -6.66 -19.53
C LEU A 159 7.20 -7.64 -19.08
N ARG A 160 7.70 -8.49 -20.00
CA ARG A 160 8.83 -9.39 -19.72
C ARG A 160 10.11 -8.62 -19.37
N TYR A 161 10.40 -7.54 -20.09
CA TYR A 161 11.53 -6.67 -19.75
C TYR A 161 11.42 -6.08 -18.34
N LEU A 162 10.23 -5.66 -17.90
CA LEU A 162 10.04 -5.14 -16.54
C LEU A 162 10.30 -6.20 -15.47
N ALA A 163 9.87 -7.44 -15.71
CA ALA A 163 10.16 -8.58 -14.85
C ALA A 163 11.68 -8.86 -14.81
N ASP A 164 12.31 -9.00 -15.97
CA ASP A 164 13.70 -9.43 -16.09
C ASP A 164 14.71 -8.37 -15.64
N GLU A 165 14.47 -7.09 -15.93
CA GLU A 165 15.46 -6.04 -15.68
C GLU A 165 15.16 -5.18 -14.46
N HIS A 166 13.90 -4.83 -14.21
CA HIS A 166 13.59 -3.93 -13.09
C HIS A 166 13.30 -4.72 -11.81
N LEU A 167 12.42 -5.71 -11.89
CA LEU A 167 12.00 -6.47 -10.71
C LEU A 167 13.14 -7.35 -10.19
N ARG A 168 13.95 -7.93 -11.08
CA ARG A 168 15.16 -8.69 -10.73
C ARG A 168 16.16 -7.86 -9.92
N VAL A 169 16.39 -6.60 -10.29
CA VAL A 169 17.30 -5.71 -9.56
C VAL A 169 16.77 -5.44 -8.16
N ILE A 170 15.50 -5.04 -8.04
CA ILE A 170 14.84 -4.80 -6.75
C ILE A 170 14.91 -6.05 -5.85
N ARG A 171 14.63 -7.23 -6.41
CA ARG A 171 14.72 -8.51 -5.69
C ARG A 171 16.13 -8.77 -5.19
N THR A 172 17.14 -8.52 -6.01
CA THR A 172 18.54 -8.75 -5.65
C THR A 172 18.95 -7.85 -4.50
N ASP A 173 18.74 -6.54 -4.63
CA ASP A 173 19.11 -5.55 -3.61
C ASP A 173 18.40 -5.80 -2.27
N LEU A 174 17.12 -6.14 -2.30
CA LEU A 174 16.37 -6.47 -1.08
C LEU A 174 16.83 -7.79 -0.47
N SER A 175 17.18 -8.79 -1.28
CA SER A 175 17.72 -10.06 -0.77
C SER A 175 19.08 -9.87 -0.11
N GLU A 176 19.95 -9.05 -0.69
CA GLU A 176 21.24 -8.68 -0.10
C GLU A 176 21.04 -7.92 1.21
N THR A 177 20.13 -6.93 1.24
CA THR A 177 19.78 -6.19 2.45
C THR A 177 19.27 -7.12 3.56
N ARG A 178 18.39 -8.07 3.20
CA ARG A 178 17.86 -9.08 4.11
C ARG A 178 18.98 -9.95 4.68
N ASN A 179 19.90 -10.42 3.83
CA ASN A 179 21.04 -11.24 4.27
C ASN A 179 21.97 -10.46 5.22
N GLN A 180 22.28 -9.20 4.90
CA GLN A 180 23.09 -8.34 5.77
C GLN A 180 22.44 -8.13 7.15
N LEU A 181 21.10 -7.98 7.20
CA LEU A 181 20.38 -7.89 8.46
C LEU A 181 20.40 -9.22 9.23
N ALA A 182 20.20 -10.33 8.54
CA ALA A 182 20.25 -11.67 9.13
C ALA A 182 21.62 -11.94 9.79
N ASP A 183 22.72 -11.61 9.11
CA ASP A 183 24.09 -11.83 9.59
C ASP A 183 24.49 -10.90 10.76
N ARG A 184 23.78 -9.78 10.94
CA ARG A 184 24.17 -8.75 11.93
C ARG A 184 23.84 -9.13 13.37
N HIS A 185 22.81 -9.94 13.60
CA HIS A 185 22.36 -10.42 14.92
C HIS A 185 22.33 -9.37 16.05
N ALA A 186 21.97 -8.12 15.72
CA ALA A 186 21.96 -7.00 16.65
C ALA A 186 20.52 -6.54 16.99
N PRO A 187 20.30 -5.96 18.19
CA PRO A 187 19.09 -5.21 18.49
C PRO A 187 19.05 -3.89 17.69
N HIS A 188 17.85 -3.38 17.44
CA HIS A 188 17.66 -2.10 16.77
C HIS A 188 17.94 -0.95 17.75
N PRO A 189 18.82 0.02 17.43
CA PRO A 189 19.33 0.99 18.40
C PRO A 189 18.26 1.93 18.98
N GLY A 190 17.17 2.17 18.25
CA GLY A 190 16.05 3.01 18.69
C GLY A 190 14.84 2.24 19.23
N ARG A 191 14.94 0.91 19.39
CA ARG A 191 13.81 0.07 19.81
C ARG A 191 14.29 -0.95 20.83
N SER A 192 13.72 -0.91 22.02
CA SER A 192 13.97 -1.89 23.07
C SER A 192 12.68 -2.61 23.40
N THR A 193 12.70 -3.94 23.43
CA THR A 193 11.67 -4.73 24.08
C THR A 193 11.70 -4.40 25.56
N CYS A 194 10.61 -3.85 26.10
CA CYS A 194 10.53 -3.62 27.53
C CYS A 194 10.34 -4.94 28.26
N THR A 195 11.38 -5.40 28.96
CA THR A 195 11.38 -6.63 29.76
C THR A 195 10.98 -6.37 31.22
N GLY A 196 10.41 -5.21 31.52
CA GLY A 196 9.96 -4.86 32.87
C GLY A 196 8.76 -5.71 33.25
N GLU A 197 8.93 -6.60 34.23
CA GLU A 197 7.82 -7.36 34.81
C GLU A 197 6.99 -6.42 35.68
N VAL A 198 5.74 -6.16 35.29
CA VAL A 198 4.82 -5.30 36.05
C VAL A 198 4.44 -6.06 37.34
N PRO A 199 4.72 -5.52 38.54
CA PRO A 199 4.37 -6.19 39.80
C PRO A 199 2.87 -6.50 39.87
N SER A 200 2.51 -7.68 40.37
CA SER A 200 1.11 -8.14 40.48
C SER A 200 0.19 -7.24 41.32
N THR A 201 0.75 -6.26 42.04
CA THR A 201 0.05 -5.29 42.87
C THR A 201 -0.29 -3.98 42.16
N GLU A 202 0.13 -3.79 40.90
CA GLU A 202 -0.12 -2.55 40.14
C GLU A 202 -1.47 -2.64 39.40
N GLN A 203 -2.40 -1.76 39.79
CA GLN A 203 -3.81 -1.83 39.39
C GLN A 203 -4.09 -1.15 38.03
N GLU A 204 -3.15 -0.33 37.54
CA GLU A 204 -3.16 0.28 36.21
C GLU A 204 -2.25 -0.52 35.28
N ARG A 205 -2.77 -1.64 34.76
CA ARG A 205 -2.15 -2.37 33.64
C ARG A 205 -2.22 -1.52 32.36
N SER A 206 -1.40 -0.47 32.27
CA SER A 206 -1.22 0.28 31.03
C SER A 206 -0.37 -0.56 30.07
N ALA A 207 -0.81 -0.72 28.82
CA ALA A 207 -0.14 -1.52 27.78
C ALA A 207 1.21 -0.93 27.31
N VAL A 208 1.73 0.06 28.02
CA VAL A 208 2.96 0.78 27.68
C VAL A 208 3.89 0.66 28.87
N CYS A 209 4.86 -0.24 28.77
CA CYS A 209 5.98 -0.27 29.71
C CYS A 209 6.63 1.11 29.79
N ALA A 210 6.79 1.62 31.01
CA ALA A 210 7.66 2.75 31.30
C ALA A 210 9.14 2.31 31.18
N CYS A 211 9.62 2.02 29.98
CA CYS A 211 11.04 1.89 29.76
C CYS A 211 11.71 3.25 30.01
N PRO A 212 12.77 3.33 30.84
CA PRO A 212 13.51 4.57 31.00
C PRO A 212 14.12 4.97 29.64
N PRO A 213 14.10 6.27 29.26
CA PRO A 213 14.72 6.71 28.03
C PRO A 213 16.23 6.39 28.08
N PRO A 214 16.86 6.03 26.94
CA PRO A 214 18.29 5.74 26.92
C PRO A 214 19.10 6.94 27.45
N PRO A 215 20.22 6.70 28.17
CA PRO A 215 21.02 7.78 28.73
C PRO A 215 21.53 8.67 27.60
N ARG A 216 21.22 9.96 27.67
CA ARG A 216 21.78 10.96 26.76
C ARG A 216 23.29 11.01 26.99
N THR A 217 24.07 10.51 26.06
CA THR A 217 25.50 10.78 25.99
C THR A 217 25.69 12.29 25.79
N LEU A 218 26.05 12.98 26.87
CA LEU A 218 26.47 14.38 26.79
C LEU A 218 27.79 14.45 26.01
N PRO A 219 27.93 15.34 25.03
CA PRO A 219 29.20 15.55 24.35
C PRO A 219 30.26 16.01 25.37
N ALA A 220 31.45 15.43 25.28
CA ALA A 220 32.57 15.80 26.14
C ALA A 220 32.87 17.30 26.01
N PRO A 221 33.13 18.02 27.13
CA PRO A 221 33.45 19.43 27.08
C PRO A 221 34.75 19.63 26.28
N PRO A 222 34.85 20.72 25.48
CA PRO A 222 36.07 21.01 24.75
C PRO A 222 37.23 21.29 25.73
N PRO A 223 38.47 20.95 25.35
CA PRO A 223 39.63 21.17 26.21
C PRO A 223 39.83 22.66 26.50
N SER A 224 40.12 22.99 27.77
CA SER A 224 40.39 24.35 28.21
C SER A 224 41.66 24.88 27.54
N MET A 225 41.53 25.91 26.69
CA MET A 225 42.70 26.64 26.21
C MET A 225 43.32 27.41 27.38
N ALA A 226 44.50 26.98 27.82
CA ALA A 226 45.32 27.74 28.74
C ALA A 226 45.71 29.06 28.08
N ALA A 227 45.31 30.18 28.70
CA ALA A 227 45.75 31.51 28.30
C ALA A 227 47.27 31.62 28.55
N GLY A 228 48.04 31.54 27.47
CA GLY A 228 49.47 31.84 27.49
C GLY A 228 49.69 33.31 27.86
N LEU A 229 50.33 33.53 29.01
CA LEU A 229 50.87 34.83 29.40
C LEU A 229 51.88 35.32 28.34
N ARG A 230 51.61 36.50 27.77
CA ARG A 230 52.64 37.29 27.07
C ARG A 230 53.48 38.03 28.11
N ARG A 231 54.79 37.90 28.01
CA ARG A 231 55.78 38.90 28.44
C ARG A 231 56.68 39.21 27.26
#